data_AF-A0A8S9UF70-F1
#
_entry.id   AF-A0A8S9UF70-F1
#
_cell.length_a   1.000
_cell.length_b   1.000
_cell.length_c   1.000
_cell.angle_alpha   90.00
_cell.angle_beta   90.00
_cell.angle_gamma   90.00
#
_symmetry.space_group_name_H-M   'P 1'
#
loop_
_entity.id
_entity.type
_entity.pdbx_description
1 polymer ?
#
loop_
_entity_poly.entity_id
_entity_poly.type
_entity_poly.pdbx_seq_one_letter_code
_entity_poly.pdbx_strand_id
1 'polypeptide(L)'
;MKRGFKCSGEALTDDALDDEKADKHEVRCPYKKLKDVHFPVAVSALPHVLAAIYDFATSPEAATISAIQNKQQDRYNDLKARFGFEGLGKTMAFAAEMGLLDVVQFIMEVDGNYSENEEDSGDDFISWESKRDAATVAASKGHLSIVQYLYPEIIFREYDSDDEDADLPYQGEIFKAAWDVLTNAAENGHLETVQFAVQDAKRNNYWHWYDPTHDSTALTQASANGHVSVVKFLLEDQENAWDIAKPFAAAATQGKQQVANMLYEAYSLRYGDLFVKMSTNGSLEGVKFLLNTSMSLNFYSVQERYRLGYLTKGSRWLRDLENSALTQLFGYKRASAQAISNALEKAGSLGVFQFLSVNIDVSDAAIIAAFKHAALYGTTVETIKSFSSEISRQCIEIVNALYMKDCIPAEVMSEAFAWTAFKQPIEVAIAMYTKHPVSREAVGRAFLNAVNDKRGLDLVKFLTENKLVDQNFLDEGVKAAAMSGRKRVVRIMYANTTWHSSVALELTRTVASRNFSSGS
;
A
#
# COMPACT_ATOMS: atom_id res chain seq x y z
N MET A 1 -56.72 -4.41 25.47
CA MET A 1 -57.72 -5.20 26.21
C MET A 1 -57.08 -5.78 27.45
N LYS A 2 -57.40 -5.21 28.62
CA LYS A 2 -56.98 -5.68 29.95
C LYS A 2 -57.99 -6.72 30.45
N ARG A 3 -57.51 -7.86 30.97
CA ARG A 3 -58.20 -8.73 31.95
C ARG A 3 -57.07 -9.33 32.80
N GLY A 4 -56.95 -9.16 34.12
CA GLY A 4 -57.88 -8.67 35.13
C GLY A 4 -58.34 -9.83 36.02
N PHE A 5 -57.68 -9.98 37.17
CA PHE A 5 -58.16 -10.55 38.44
C PHE A 5 -58.57 -12.03 38.53
N LYS A 6 -57.95 -12.77 39.47
CA LYS A 6 -58.51 -12.92 40.84
C LYS A 6 -57.51 -13.61 41.78
N CYS A 7 -57.18 -12.91 42.87
CA CYS A 7 -56.80 -13.52 44.14
C CYS A 7 -58.09 -13.99 44.84
N SER A 8 -58.02 -15.13 45.52
CA SER A 8 -58.87 -15.46 46.66
C SER A 8 -57.93 -15.95 47.76
N GLY A 9 -57.80 -15.14 48.80
CA GLY A 9 -57.07 -15.50 50.00
C GLY A 9 -57.92 -16.34 50.94
N GLU A 10 -57.24 -17.06 51.82
CA GLU A 10 -57.70 -17.40 53.16
C GLU A 10 -56.47 -17.35 54.07
N ALA A 11 -56.66 -16.72 55.23
CA ALA A 11 -55.65 -16.42 56.23
C ALA A 11 -55.85 -17.31 57.47
N LEU A 12 -54.87 -17.23 58.39
CA LEU A 12 -54.81 -17.70 59.79
C LEU A 12 -54.16 -19.10 59.93
N THR A 13 -53.19 -19.38 60.80
CA THR A 13 -52.53 -18.66 61.91
C THR A 13 -51.32 -19.49 62.37
N ASP A 14 -50.27 -18.79 62.82
CA ASP A 14 -49.33 -19.03 63.93
C ASP A 14 -48.58 -20.36 64.21
N ASP A 15 -47.39 -20.11 64.76
CA ASP A 15 -46.43 -20.97 65.47
C ASP A 15 -45.57 -21.92 64.63
N ALA A 16 -44.27 -22.14 64.86
CA ALA A 16 -43.16 -21.48 65.55
C ALA A 16 -42.00 -22.50 65.42
N LEU A 17 -40.77 -22.06 65.13
CA LEU A 17 -39.49 -22.78 65.38
C LEU A 17 -39.28 -24.05 64.51
N ASP A 18 -38.19 -24.29 63.79
CA ASP A 18 -36.80 -24.20 64.23
C ASP A 18 -35.83 -24.09 63.03
N ASP A 19 -34.67 -23.51 63.36
CA ASP A 19 -33.42 -23.49 62.60
C ASP A 19 -33.05 -24.84 61.95
N GLU A 20 -32.85 -24.85 60.63
CA GLU A 20 -31.90 -25.78 60.02
C GLU A 20 -31.13 -25.13 58.86
N LYS A 21 -30.01 -24.52 59.28
CA LYS A 21 -28.73 -24.36 58.58
C LYS A 21 -28.73 -24.49 57.06
N ALA A 22 -28.48 -23.34 56.45
CA ALA A 22 -27.81 -23.21 55.16
C ALA A 22 -26.56 -24.11 55.09
N ASP A 23 -26.65 -25.19 54.32
CA ASP A 23 -25.47 -25.82 53.73
C ASP A 23 -25.43 -25.46 52.24
N LYS A 24 -25.00 -24.22 51.98
CA LYS A 24 -24.57 -23.82 50.65
C LYS A 24 -23.24 -24.50 50.38
N HIS A 25 -23.27 -25.77 49.97
CA HIS A 25 -22.19 -26.34 49.20
C HIS A 25 -22.08 -25.55 47.89
N GLU A 26 -21.31 -24.47 47.93
CA GLU A 26 -20.95 -23.68 46.77
C GLU A 26 -20.02 -24.52 45.91
N VAL A 27 -20.61 -25.35 45.04
CA VAL A 27 -19.90 -26.14 44.04
C VAL A 27 -19.23 -25.14 43.09
N ARG A 28 -17.96 -24.83 43.34
CA ARG A 28 -17.19 -23.92 42.50
C ARG A 28 -17.01 -24.53 41.12
N CYS A 29 -17.50 -23.83 40.10
CA CYS A 29 -17.33 -24.23 38.70
C CYS A 29 -15.82 -24.28 38.36
N PRO A 30 -15.29 -25.43 37.87
CA PRO A 30 -13.86 -25.58 37.57
C PRO A 30 -13.44 -24.78 36.32
N TYR A 31 -14.40 -24.33 35.51
CA TYR A 31 -14.17 -23.68 34.23
C TYR A 31 -14.03 -22.16 34.36
N LYS A 32 -12.85 -21.61 34.01
CA LYS A 32 -12.52 -20.17 34.15
C LYS A 32 -13.54 -19.22 33.52
N LYS A 33 -14.11 -19.54 32.35
CA LYS A 33 -15.11 -18.71 31.65
C LYS A 33 -16.52 -18.76 32.26
N LEU A 34 -16.80 -19.76 33.09
CA LEU A 34 -18.10 -19.96 33.73
C LEU A 34 -18.07 -19.62 35.24
N LYS A 35 -16.95 -19.08 35.73
CA LYS A 35 -16.77 -18.77 37.16
C LYS A 35 -17.77 -17.75 37.70
N ASP A 36 -18.21 -16.83 36.86
CA ASP A 36 -19.17 -15.77 37.23
C ASP A 36 -20.63 -16.14 36.90
N VAL A 37 -20.87 -17.34 36.37
CA VAL A 37 -22.21 -17.82 35.99
C VAL A 37 -22.78 -18.68 37.11
N HIS A 38 -23.88 -18.23 37.71
CA HIS A 38 -24.60 -19.00 38.72
C HIS A 38 -25.55 -20.01 38.07
N PHE A 39 -25.17 -21.29 38.11
CA PHE A 39 -26.04 -22.39 37.67
C PHE A 39 -26.89 -22.91 38.84
N PRO A 40 -28.15 -23.34 38.59
CA PRO A 40 -28.94 -24.06 39.58
C PRO A 40 -28.17 -25.27 40.15
N VAL A 41 -28.36 -25.59 41.43
CA VAL A 41 -27.63 -26.68 42.12
C VAL A 41 -27.69 -28.01 41.36
N ALA A 42 -28.84 -28.32 40.75
CA ALA A 42 -29.03 -29.53 39.95
C ALA A 42 -28.13 -29.58 38.68
N VAL A 43 -27.83 -28.43 38.08
CA VAL A 43 -26.94 -28.33 36.90
C VAL A 43 -25.47 -28.29 37.35
N SER A 44 -25.18 -27.58 38.45
CA SER A 44 -23.83 -27.50 39.04
C SER A 44 -23.31 -28.86 39.53
N ALA A 45 -24.21 -29.75 39.96
CA ALA A 45 -23.90 -31.09 40.43
C ALA A 45 -23.62 -32.11 39.30
N LEU A 46 -23.75 -31.72 38.03
CA LEU A 46 -23.56 -32.59 36.86
C LEU A 46 -22.32 -32.14 36.06
N PRO A 47 -21.13 -32.72 36.32
CA PRO A 47 -19.88 -32.30 35.67
C PRO A 47 -19.93 -32.41 34.14
N HIS A 48 -20.63 -33.41 33.61
CA HIS A 48 -20.80 -33.61 32.16
C HIS A 48 -21.70 -32.55 31.52
N VAL A 49 -22.71 -32.03 32.24
CA VAL A 49 -23.56 -30.93 31.74
C VAL A 49 -22.81 -29.61 31.78
N LEU A 50 -22.04 -29.35 32.83
CA LEU A 50 -21.16 -28.18 32.89
C LEU A 50 -20.07 -28.22 31.81
N ALA A 51 -19.50 -29.39 31.52
CA ALA A 51 -18.59 -29.59 30.40
C ALA A 51 -19.26 -29.27 29.06
N ALA A 52 -20.46 -29.80 28.81
CA ALA A 52 -21.21 -29.50 27.60
C ALA A 52 -21.54 -28.00 27.46
N ILE A 53 -21.96 -27.34 28.54
CA ILE A 53 -22.24 -25.89 28.56
C ILE A 53 -20.97 -25.09 28.29
N TYR A 54 -19.84 -25.47 28.90
CA TYR A 54 -18.54 -24.85 28.62
C TYR A 54 -18.18 -25.01 27.15
N ASP A 55 -18.39 -26.20 26.59
CA ASP A 55 -18.08 -26.51 25.20
C ASP A 55 -18.92 -25.68 24.23
N PHE A 56 -20.24 -25.55 24.47
CA PHE A 56 -21.11 -24.65 23.69
C PHE A 56 -20.77 -23.17 23.87
N ALA A 57 -20.12 -22.79 24.97
CA ALA A 57 -19.65 -21.44 25.22
C ALA A 57 -18.23 -21.17 24.70
N THR A 58 -17.50 -22.20 24.24
CA THR A 58 -16.18 -22.08 23.60
C THR A 58 -16.29 -22.14 22.08
N SER A 59 -15.30 -21.60 21.37
CA SER A 59 -15.26 -21.73 19.92
C SER A 59 -15.01 -23.20 19.53
N PRO A 60 -15.55 -23.66 18.38
CA PRO A 60 -15.31 -25.02 17.87
C PRO A 60 -13.82 -25.39 17.78
N GLU A 61 -12.97 -24.43 17.44
CA GLU A 61 -11.52 -24.60 17.31
C GLU A 61 -10.89 -24.88 18.68
N ALA A 62 -11.26 -24.11 19.71
CA ALA A 62 -10.76 -24.30 21.06
C ALA A 62 -11.23 -25.63 21.69
N ALA A 63 -12.47 -26.04 21.38
CA ALA A 63 -13.01 -27.34 21.79
C ALA A 63 -12.27 -28.50 21.10
N THR A 64 -11.99 -28.38 19.81
CA THR A 64 -11.23 -29.39 19.03
C THR A 64 -9.80 -29.51 19.53
N ILE A 65 -9.10 -28.40 19.76
CA ILE A 65 -7.75 -28.38 20.37
C ILE A 65 -7.76 -29.07 21.72
N SER A 66 -8.73 -28.74 22.58
CA SER A 66 -8.85 -29.35 23.90
C SER A 66 -9.10 -30.86 23.80
N ALA A 67 -9.91 -31.32 22.84
CA ALA A 67 -10.15 -32.74 22.63
C ALA A 67 -8.87 -33.47 22.20
N ILE A 68 -8.08 -32.88 21.29
CA ILE A 68 -6.80 -33.44 20.80
C ILE A 68 -5.79 -33.54 21.95
N GLN A 69 -5.55 -32.45 22.68
CA GLN A 69 -4.57 -32.41 23.78
C GLN A 69 -4.92 -33.38 24.91
N ASN A 70 -6.21 -33.55 25.20
CA ASN A 70 -6.70 -34.49 26.22
C ASN A 70 -6.91 -35.91 25.68
N LYS A 71 -6.55 -36.19 24.42
CA LYS A 71 -6.69 -37.51 23.76
C LYS A 71 -8.12 -38.06 23.80
N GLN A 72 -9.12 -37.19 23.71
CA GLN A 72 -10.54 -37.54 23.73
C GLN A 72 -11.03 -37.91 22.32
N GLN A 73 -10.72 -39.12 21.86
CA GLN A 73 -10.97 -39.56 20.48
C GLN A 73 -12.44 -39.44 20.04
N ASP A 74 -13.37 -39.92 20.88
CA ASP A 74 -14.81 -39.88 20.55
C ASP A 74 -15.31 -38.45 20.37
N ARG A 75 -14.82 -37.54 21.20
CA ARG A 75 -15.16 -36.11 21.14
C ARG A 75 -14.53 -35.44 19.93
N TYR A 76 -13.28 -35.77 19.60
CA TYR A 76 -12.65 -35.29 18.37
C TYR A 76 -13.42 -35.75 17.13
N ASN A 77 -13.83 -37.02 17.08
CA ASN A 77 -14.60 -37.57 15.96
C ASN A 77 -15.97 -36.87 15.79
N ASP A 78 -16.68 -36.58 16.89
CA ASP A 78 -17.94 -35.81 16.85
C ASP A 78 -17.72 -34.38 16.33
N LEU A 79 -16.65 -33.71 16.78
CA LEU A 79 -16.31 -32.36 16.30
C LEU A 79 -15.89 -32.38 14.82
N LYS A 80 -15.08 -33.34 14.39
CA LYS A 80 -14.68 -33.53 12.99
C LYS A 80 -15.90 -33.78 12.10
N ALA A 81 -16.83 -34.64 12.52
CA ALA A 81 -18.04 -34.93 11.75
C ALA A 81 -18.97 -33.71 11.60
N ARG A 82 -18.97 -32.80 12.59
CA ARG A 82 -19.80 -31.59 12.57
C ARG A 82 -19.22 -30.45 11.74
N PHE A 83 -17.89 -30.29 11.76
CA PHE A 83 -17.22 -29.10 11.19
C PHE A 83 -16.37 -29.40 9.95
N GLY A 84 -16.17 -30.68 9.61
CA GLY A 84 -15.44 -31.11 8.42
C GLY A 84 -13.99 -30.65 8.37
N PHE A 85 -13.37 -30.76 7.18
CA PHE A 85 -11.98 -30.35 6.96
C PHE A 85 -11.80 -28.84 6.92
N GLU A 86 -12.82 -28.06 6.54
CA GLU A 86 -12.79 -26.59 6.67
C GLU A 86 -12.66 -26.16 8.14
N GLY A 87 -13.40 -26.82 9.04
CA GLY A 87 -13.27 -26.61 10.49
C GLY A 87 -11.92 -27.05 11.05
N LEU A 88 -11.35 -28.13 10.52
CA LEU A 88 -9.99 -28.56 10.86
C LEU A 88 -8.93 -27.56 10.38
N GLY A 89 -9.09 -26.98 9.19
CA GLY A 89 -8.24 -25.90 8.69
C GLY A 89 -8.23 -24.68 9.61
N LYS A 90 -9.41 -24.22 10.06
CA LYS A 90 -9.54 -23.14 11.06
C LYS A 90 -8.93 -23.53 12.41
N THR A 91 -9.14 -24.76 12.85
CA THR A 91 -8.54 -25.29 14.08
C THR A 91 -7.02 -25.31 14.00
N MET A 92 -6.46 -25.69 12.85
CA MET A 92 -5.02 -25.68 12.59
C MET A 92 -4.44 -24.27 12.64
N ALA A 93 -5.12 -23.28 12.04
CA ALA A 93 -4.71 -21.88 12.14
C ALA A 93 -4.74 -21.37 13.60
N PHE A 94 -5.75 -21.75 14.39
CA PHE A 94 -5.84 -21.38 15.80
C PHE A 94 -4.75 -22.09 16.65
N ALA A 95 -4.46 -23.36 16.36
CA ALA A 95 -3.36 -24.08 16.99
C ALA A 95 -2.00 -23.46 16.66
N ALA A 96 -1.82 -23.05 15.39
CA ALA A 96 -0.65 -22.32 14.92
C ALA A 96 -0.51 -20.97 15.64
N GLU A 97 -1.61 -20.25 15.88
CA GLU A 97 -1.60 -19.00 16.66
C GLU A 97 -1.08 -19.22 18.09
N MET A 98 -1.53 -20.30 18.73
CA MET A 98 -1.18 -20.65 20.10
C MET A 98 0.20 -21.32 20.25
N GLY A 99 0.88 -21.64 19.15
CA GLY A 99 2.18 -22.31 19.16
C GLY A 99 2.12 -23.81 19.45
N LEU A 100 0.97 -24.45 19.21
CA LEU A 100 0.72 -25.85 19.53
C LEU A 100 1.14 -26.77 18.37
N LEU A 101 2.45 -27.02 18.26
CA LEU A 101 3.01 -27.87 17.21
C LEU A 101 2.46 -29.30 17.24
N ASP A 102 2.24 -29.85 18.42
CA ASP A 102 1.67 -31.19 18.64
C ASP A 102 0.28 -31.32 18.01
N VAL A 103 -0.55 -30.29 18.16
CA VAL A 103 -1.89 -30.25 17.58
C VAL A 103 -1.84 -30.06 16.06
N VAL A 104 -0.94 -29.20 15.56
CA VAL A 104 -0.75 -29.01 14.11
C VAL A 104 -0.28 -30.31 13.45
N GLN A 105 0.67 -31.02 14.06
CA GLN A 105 1.15 -32.32 13.57
C GLN A 105 0.03 -33.36 13.57
N PHE A 106 -0.74 -33.46 14.66
CA PHE A 106 -1.88 -34.39 14.72
C PHE A 106 -2.91 -34.12 13.61
N ILE A 107 -3.23 -32.84 13.35
CA ILE A 107 -4.17 -32.46 12.30
C ILE A 107 -3.62 -32.84 10.91
N MET A 108 -2.33 -32.60 10.65
CA MET A 108 -1.67 -32.97 9.38
C MET A 108 -1.51 -34.49 9.20
N GLU A 109 -1.31 -35.26 10.27
CA GLU A 109 -1.31 -36.73 10.22
C GLU A 109 -2.70 -37.29 9.87
N VAL A 110 -3.76 -36.66 10.36
CA VAL A 110 -5.14 -37.04 10.00
C VAL A 110 -5.45 -36.67 8.55
N ASP A 111 -4.91 -35.55 8.05
CA ASP A 111 -5.00 -35.13 6.64
C ASP A 111 -4.28 -36.12 5.70
N GLY A 112 -3.02 -36.45 5.98
CA GLY A 112 -2.19 -37.29 5.12
C GLY A 112 -2.53 -38.79 5.09
N ASN A 113 -3.47 -39.26 5.92
CA ASN A 113 -3.90 -40.67 5.95
C ASN A 113 -5.02 -41.00 4.94
N TYR A 114 -5.47 -40.04 4.12
CA TYR A 114 -6.46 -40.27 3.07
C TYR A 114 -5.75 -40.61 1.74
N SER A 115 -6.02 -41.81 1.22
CA SER A 115 -5.37 -42.35 0.01
C SER A 115 -5.97 -41.80 -1.28
N GLU A 116 -5.13 -41.58 -2.30
CA GLU A 116 -5.40 -41.13 -3.67
C GLU A 116 -6.43 -41.94 -4.50
N ASN A 117 -7.19 -42.86 -3.89
CA ASN A 117 -8.03 -43.83 -4.61
C ASN A 117 -9.50 -43.41 -4.79
N GLU A 118 -9.87 -42.15 -4.55
CA GLU A 118 -11.25 -41.70 -4.77
C GLU A 118 -11.26 -40.48 -5.72
N GLU A 119 -11.55 -40.76 -7.00
CA GLU A 119 -11.73 -39.79 -8.10
C GLU A 119 -12.90 -38.80 -7.89
N ASP A 120 -13.45 -38.68 -6.68
CA ASP A 120 -14.61 -37.83 -6.39
C ASP A 120 -14.65 -37.42 -4.91
N SER A 121 -13.75 -36.52 -4.47
CA SER A 121 -13.84 -35.94 -3.13
C SER A 121 -13.44 -34.46 -3.11
N GLY A 122 -14.42 -33.57 -3.29
CA GLY A 122 -14.22 -32.13 -3.25
C GLY A 122 -13.94 -31.54 -1.85
N ASP A 123 -14.17 -32.31 -0.76
CA ASP A 123 -14.24 -31.78 0.61
C ASP A 123 -13.49 -32.61 1.69
N ASP A 124 -12.71 -33.64 1.32
CA ASP A 124 -12.12 -34.61 2.27
C ASP A 124 -10.65 -34.35 2.69
N PHE A 125 -10.12 -33.15 2.42
CA PHE A 125 -8.76 -32.77 2.81
C PHE A 125 -8.65 -31.31 3.23
N ILE A 126 -7.61 -30.99 3.99
CA ILE A 126 -7.28 -29.62 4.38
C ILE A 126 -6.76 -28.88 3.15
N SER A 127 -7.47 -27.81 2.77
CA SER A 127 -7.09 -27.00 1.62
C SER A 127 -5.68 -26.40 1.77
N TRP A 128 -4.99 -26.22 0.64
CA TRP A 128 -3.69 -25.53 0.61
C TRP A 128 -3.78 -24.13 1.25
N GLU A 129 -4.89 -23.42 1.03
CA GLU A 129 -5.12 -22.11 1.65
C GLU A 129 -5.13 -22.20 3.18
N SER A 130 -5.75 -23.24 3.75
CA SER A 130 -5.75 -23.47 5.19
C SER A 130 -4.34 -23.76 5.73
N LYS A 131 -3.54 -24.54 4.99
CA LYS A 131 -2.13 -24.82 5.33
C LYS A 131 -1.29 -23.53 5.29
N ARG A 132 -1.45 -22.74 4.24
CA ARG A 132 -0.83 -21.41 4.10
C ARG A 132 -1.24 -20.50 5.25
N ASP A 133 -2.52 -20.39 5.55
CA ASP A 133 -3.04 -19.49 6.60
C ASP A 133 -2.51 -19.90 7.98
N ALA A 134 -2.41 -21.20 8.28
CA ALA A 134 -1.77 -21.66 9.50
C ALA A 134 -0.27 -21.30 9.56
N ALA A 135 0.46 -21.45 8.44
CA ALA A 135 1.87 -21.08 8.37
C ALA A 135 2.09 -19.56 8.52
N THR A 136 1.24 -18.73 7.92
CA THR A 136 1.33 -17.26 8.02
C THR A 136 0.97 -16.76 9.41
N VAL A 137 -0.04 -17.36 10.05
CA VAL A 137 -0.38 -17.09 11.46
C VAL A 137 0.78 -17.49 12.38
N ALA A 138 1.37 -18.67 12.20
CA ALA A 138 2.56 -19.09 12.96
C ALA A 138 3.72 -18.10 12.76
N ALA A 139 3.95 -17.65 11.53
CA ALA A 139 4.96 -16.66 11.19
C ALA A 139 4.71 -15.31 11.89
N SER A 140 3.46 -14.84 11.93
CA SER A 140 3.07 -13.60 12.62
C SER A 140 3.29 -13.65 14.15
N LYS A 141 3.25 -14.85 14.74
CA LYS A 141 3.45 -15.07 16.19
C LYS A 141 4.89 -15.49 16.54
N GLY A 142 5.73 -15.77 15.55
CA GLY A 142 7.13 -16.16 15.76
C GLY A 142 7.32 -17.64 16.08
N HIS A 143 6.33 -18.49 15.78
CA HIS A 143 6.40 -19.93 16.04
C HIS A 143 7.16 -20.65 14.91
N LEU A 144 8.47 -20.43 14.85
CA LEU A 144 9.36 -20.96 13.80
C LEU A 144 9.21 -22.47 13.59
N SER A 145 9.02 -23.26 14.65
CA SER A 145 8.89 -24.71 14.54
C SER A 145 7.67 -25.15 13.73
N ILE A 146 6.54 -24.43 13.88
CA ILE A 146 5.33 -24.68 13.09
C ILE A 146 5.53 -24.20 11.66
N VAL A 147 6.18 -23.04 11.47
CA VAL A 147 6.53 -22.56 10.12
C VAL A 147 7.37 -23.59 9.40
N GLN A 148 8.46 -24.07 10.00
CA GLN A 148 9.35 -25.09 9.40
C GLN A 148 8.63 -26.39 9.06
N TYR A 149 7.63 -26.78 9.86
CA TYR A 149 6.84 -27.98 9.61
C TYR A 149 5.86 -27.81 8.45
N LEU A 150 5.17 -26.68 8.37
CA LEU A 150 4.18 -26.41 7.31
C LEU A 150 4.80 -25.87 6.00
N TYR A 151 6.02 -25.33 6.05
CA TYR A 151 6.67 -24.69 4.89
C TYR A 151 6.82 -25.62 3.67
N PRO A 152 7.27 -26.87 3.81
CA PRO A 152 7.38 -27.78 2.66
C PRO A 152 6.04 -28.05 1.98
N GLU A 153 4.95 -28.13 2.77
CA GLU A 153 3.60 -28.41 2.29
C GLU A 153 2.99 -27.27 1.47
N ILE A 154 3.46 -26.03 1.68
CA ILE A 154 2.94 -24.84 0.98
C ILE A 154 3.79 -24.45 -0.24
N ILE A 155 5.05 -24.91 -0.31
CA ILE A 155 6.00 -24.57 -1.40
C ILE A 155 6.11 -25.67 -2.47
N PHE A 156 5.88 -26.95 -2.15
CA PHE A 156 6.20 -28.09 -3.01
C PHE A 156 5.06 -28.59 -3.91
N ARG A 157 4.18 -27.73 -4.46
CA ARG A 157 3.19 -28.28 -5.43
C ARG A 157 3.86 -28.55 -6.77
N GLU A 158 3.98 -29.84 -7.09
CA GLU A 158 4.53 -30.36 -8.35
C GLU A 158 3.70 -29.83 -9.53
N TYR A 159 4.41 -29.40 -10.55
CA TYR A 159 3.88 -28.87 -11.79
C TYR A 159 3.25 -30.04 -12.55
N ASP A 160 1.93 -30.11 -12.64
CA ASP A 160 1.28 -31.08 -13.53
C ASP A 160 1.54 -30.61 -14.97
N SER A 161 2.57 -31.19 -15.59
CA SER A 161 3.22 -30.68 -16.80
C SER A 161 2.50 -31.02 -18.11
N ASP A 162 1.25 -31.46 -18.05
CA ASP A 162 0.54 -32.01 -19.20
C ASP A 162 -0.33 -30.96 -19.94
N ASP A 163 -0.47 -29.75 -19.41
CA ASP A 163 -1.17 -28.64 -20.08
C ASP A 163 -0.18 -27.81 -20.93
N GLU A 164 0.00 -28.21 -22.19
CA GLU A 164 0.82 -27.48 -23.20
C GLU A 164 0.26 -26.06 -23.51
N ASP A 165 -0.98 -25.75 -23.08
CA ASP A 165 -1.69 -24.49 -23.37
C ASP A 165 -1.84 -23.54 -22.16
N ALA A 166 -1.22 -23.85 -21.01
CA ALA A 166 -1.24 -22.94 -19.86
C ALA A 166 -0.27 -21.76 -20.06
N ASP A 167 -0.79 -20.64 -20.58
CA ASP A 167 -0.17 -19.31 -20.54
C ASP A 167 0.17 -18.92 -19.08
N LEU A 168 1.32 -19.37 -18.57
CA LEU A 168 1.92 -19.20 -17.22
C LEU A 168 1.35 -18.06 -16.35
N PRO A 169 0.47 -18.37 -15.36
CA PRO A 169 0.25 -17.51 -14.19
C PRO A 169 0.45 -18.26 -12.84
N TYR A 170 0.68 -19.58 -12.85
CA TYR A 170 0.64 -20.43 -11.66
C TYR A 170 1.88 -20.32 -10.76
N GLN A 171 3.00 -19.94 -11.36
CA GLN A 171 4.23 -19.64 -10.65
C GLN A 171 4.03 -18.54 -9.60
N GLY A 172 3.16 -17.54 -9.85
CA GLY A 172 2.91 -16.43 -8.91
C GLY A 172 2.30 -16.84 -7.56
N GLU A 173 1.54 -17.93 -7.48
CA GLU A 173 0.81 -18.32 -6.25
C GLU A 173 1.68 -19.08 -5.24
N ILE A 174 2.63 -19.90 -5.71
CA ILE A 174 3.59 -20.61 -4.84
C ILE A 174 4.51 -19.60 -4.15
N PHE A 175 4.99 -18.59 -4.90
CA PHE A 175 5.79 -17.51 -4.32
C PHE A 175 5.00 -16.65 -3.34
N LYS A 176 3.69 -16.49 -3.53
CA LYS A 176 2.83 -15.73 -2.63
C LYS A 176 2.85 -16.29 -1.20
N ALA A 177 2.78 -17.61 -1.02
CA ALA A 177 2.81 -18.22 0.32
C ALA A 177 4.14 -17.99 1.06
N ALA A 178 5.28 -18.14 0.36
CA ALA A 178 6.59 -17.78 0.91
C ALA A 178 6.66 -16.31 1.34
N TRP A 179 6.04 -15.42 0.54
CA TRP A 179 5.94 -14.00 0.81
C TRP A 179 5.08 -13.66 2.00
N ASP A 180 3.93 -14.32 2.13
CA ASP A 180 3.03 -14.08 3.25
C ASP A 180 3.73 -14.46 4.55
N VAL A 181 4.46 -15.58 4.58
CA VAL A 181 5.30 -15.98 5.73
C VAL A 181 6.36 -14.92 6.04
N LEU A 182 7.13 -14.50 5.04
CA LEU A 182 8.21 -13.51 5.22
C LEU A 182 7.65 -12.13 5.64
N THR A 183 6.56 -11.68 5.03
CA THR A 183 5.94 -10.38 5.32
C THR A 183 5.33 -10.36 6.71
N ASN A 184 4.57 -11.39 7.10
CA ASN A 184 3.98 -11.47 8.44
C ASN A 184 5.05 -11.58 9.54
N ALA A 185 6.12 -12.36 9.30
CA ALA A 185 7.24 -12.43 10.21
C ALA A 185 7.97 -11.07 10.34
N ALA A 186 8.20 -10.39 9.21
CA ALA A 186 8.87 -9.10 9.19
C ALA A 186 8.04 -7.98 9.83
N GLU A 187 6.73 -7.98 9.59
CA GLU A 187 5.77 -7.05 10.20
C GLU A 187 5.76 -7.18 11.73
N ASN A 188 5.91 -8.40 12.25
CA ASN A 188 5.86 -8.66 13.69
C ASN A 188 7.25 -8.75 14.35
N GLY A 189 8.34 -8.62 13.57
CA GLY A 189 9.70 -8.51 14.10
C GLY A 189 10.38 -9.84 14.41
N HIS A 190 9.87 -10.96 13.89
CA HIS A 190 10.38 -12.30 14.16
C HIS A 190 11.57 -12.63 13.25
N LEU A 191 12.77 -12.21 13.69
CA LEU A 191 14.00 -12.33 12.92
C LEU A 191 14.32 -13.77 12.50
N GLU A 192 14.14 -14.75 13.38
CA GLU A 192 14.48 -16.15 13.10
C GLU A 192 13.62 -16.73 11.96
N THR A 193 12.33 -16.38 11.92
CA THR A 193 11.42 -16.77 10.84
C THR A 193 11.78 -16.06 9.53
N VAL A 194 12.14 -14.78 9.59
CA VAL A 194 12.64 -14.03 8.42
C VAL A 194 13.92 -14.67 7.87
N GLN A 195 14.88 -15.02 8.74
CA GLN A 195 16.12 -15.67 8.34
C GLN A 195 15.86 -17.02 7.67
N PHE A 196 14.97 -17.84 8.26
CA PHE A 196 14.57 -19.11 7.68
C PHE A 196 13.98 -18.94 6.28
N ALA A 197 12.97 -18.08 6.10
CA ALA A 197 12.30 -17.88 4.82
C ALA A 197 13.26 -17.38 3.72
N VAL A 198 14.14 -16.43 4.04
CA VAL A 198 15.15 -15.90 3.10
C VAL A 198 16.18 -16.97 2.72
N GLN A 199 16.66 -17.75 3.69
CA GLN A 199 17.65 -18.80 3.44
C GLN A 199 17.06 -19.96 2.62
N ASP A 200 15.81 -20.35 2.89
CA ASP A 200 15.13 -21.38 2.11
C ASP A 200 14.95 -20.93 0.65
N ALA A 201 14.47 -19.71 0.44
CA ALA A 201 14.30 -19.14 -0.89
C ALA A 201 15.60 -19.07 -1.70
N LYS A 202 16.72 -18.74 -1.03
CA LYS A 202 18.05 -18.75 -1.64
C LYS A 202 18.51 -20.16 -1.96
N ARG A 203 18.36 -21.10 -1.02
CA ARG A 203 18.77 -22.50 -1.18
C ARG A 203 18.04 -23.18 -2.35
N ASN A 204 16.76 -22.88 -2.50
CA ASN A 204 15.89 -23.47 -3.52
C ASN A 204 15.81 -22.61 -4.80
N ASN A 205 16.66 -21.59 -4.91
CA ASN A 205 16.82 -20.75 -6.10
C ASN A 205 15.53 -20.09 -6.62
N TYR A 206 14.62 -19.70 -5.74
CA TYR A 206 13.46 -18.89 -6.12
C TYR A 206 13.51 -17.46 -5.55
N TRP A 207 14.57 -17.12 -4.84
CA TRP A 207 14.82 -15.76 -4.33
C TRP A 207 14.99 -14.69 -5.43
N HIS A 208 15.22 -15.05 -6.69
CA HIS A 208 15.31 -14.06 -7.79
C HIS A 208 13.97 -13.79 -8.47
N TRP A 209 12.98 -14.65 -8.24
CA TRP A 209 11.57 -14.43 -8.59
C TRP A 209 10.92 -13.52 -7.56
N TYR A 210 11.68 -13.24 -6.49
CA TYR A 210 11.52 -12.13 -5.59
C TYR A 210 11.65 -10.81 -6.34
N ASP A 211 10.54 -10.34 -6.92
CA ASP A 211 10.43 -8.99 -7.46
C ASP A 211 9.98 -8.02 -6.35
N PRO A 212 10.91 -7.30 -5.69
CA PRO A 212 10.58 -6.29 -4.70
C PRO A 212 9.86 -5.07 -5.30
N THR A 213 9.78 -4.96 -6.63
CA THR A 213 9.16 -3.81 -7.30
C THR A 213 7.64 -3.91 -7.37
N HIS A 214 7.07 -5.12 -7.28
CA HIS A 214 5.63 -5.31 -7.44
C HIS A 214 4.86 -5.53 -6.13
N ASP A 215 5.28 -6.38 -5.18
CA ASP A 215 4.46 -6.63 -3.97
C ASP A 215 5.21 -6.92 -2.66
N SER A 216 6.55 -7.00 -2.64
CA SER A 216 7.24 -7.26 -1.37
C SER A 216 7.21 -6.06 -0.42
N THR A 217 6.41 -6.19 0.63
CA THR A 217 6.29 -5.19 1.70
C THR A 217 7.10 -5.57 2.94
N ALA A 218 7.82 -6.69 2.99
CA ALA A 218 8.52 -7.16 4.19
C ALA A 218 9.45 -6.10 4.82
N LEU A 219 10.36 -5.51 4.03
CA LEU A 219 11.23 -4.41 4.50
C LEU A 219 10.41 -3.17 4.90
N THR A 220 9.34 -2.87 4.16
CA THR A 220 8.44 -1.73 4.45
C THR A 220 7.72 -1.91 5.78
N GLN A 221 7.14 -3.09 6.05
CA GLN A 221 6.40 -3.41 7.27
C GLN A 221 7.33 -3.45 8.49
N ALA A 222 8.47 -4.14 8.36
CA ALA A 222 9.49 -4.13 9.41
C ALA A 222 9.93 -2.69 9.74
N SER A 223 10.05 -1.85 8.71
CA SER A 223 10.47 -0.46 8.87
C SER A 223 9.39 0.43 9.50
N ALA A 224 8.13 0.25 9.10
CA ALA A 224 6.98 0.95 9.66
C ALA A 224 6.79 0.62 11.14
N ASN A 225 6.99 -0.64 11.54
CA ASN A 225 6.83 -1.08 12.93
C ASN A 225 8.08 -0.82 13.78
N GLY A 226 9.24 -0.62 13.17
CA GLY A 226 10.49 -0.24 13.86
C GLY A 226 11.37 -1.43 14.24
N HIS A 227 11.25 -2.56 13.54
CA HIS A 227 11.97 -3.81 13.84
C HIS A 227 13.42 -3.75 13.32
N VAL A 228 14.28 -3.09 14.09
CA VAL A 228 15.69 -2.81 13.73
C VAL A 228 16.47 -4.06 13.31
N SER A 229 16.32 -5.17 14.04
CA SER A 229 17.03 -6.42 13.78
C SER A 229 16.67 -7.04 12.43
N VAL A 230 15.37 -7.05 12.09
CA VAL A 230 14.86 -7.52 10.79
C VAL A 230 15.33 -6.60 9.66
N VAL A 231 15.18 -5.28 9.82
CA VAL A 231 15.61 -4.31 8.81
C VAL A 231 17.11 -4.45 8.53
N LYS A 232 17.93 -4.59 9.57
CA LYS A 232 19.37 -4.78 9.43
C LYS A 232 19.70 -6.05 8.63
N PHE A 233 19.09 -7.18 8.98
CA PHE A 233 19.27 -8.44 8.26
C PHE A 233 18.86 -8.33 6.79
N LEU A 234 17.69 -7.74 6.50
CA LEU A 234 17.22 -7.58 5.13
C LEU A 234 18.11 -6.64 4.29
N LEU A 235 18.70 -5.61 4.90
CA LEU A 235 19.62 -4.67 4.23
C LEU A 235 21.03 -5.24 4.00
N GLU A 236 21.47 -6.21 4.81
CA GLU A 236 22.74 -6.92 4.62
C GLU A 236 22.75 -7.74 3.33
N ASP A 237 21.58 -8.16 2.85
CA ASP A 237 21.43 -8.86 1.59
C ASP A 237 21.58 -7.91 0.39
N GLN A 238 22.77 -7.89 -0.21
CA GLN A 238 23.09 -7.04 -1.37
C GLN A 238 22.61 -7.62 -2.70
N GLU A 239 22.26 -8.90 -2.74
CA GLU A 239 21.68 -9.53 -3.94
C GLU A 239 20.25 -9.02 -4.19
N ASN A 240 19.61 -8.43 -3.17
CA ASN A 240 18.25 -7.96 -3.26
C ASN A 240 18.18 -6.47 -3.62
N ALA A 241 17.47 -6.18 -4.71
CA ALA A 241 17.15 -4.84 -5.19
C ALA A 241 15.96 -4.23 -4.42
N TRP A 242 16.00 -4.26 -3.08
CA TRP A 242 14.96 -3.66 -2.24
C TRP A 242 14.71 -2.21 -2.64
N ASP A 243 13.45 -1.83 -2.86
CA ASP A 243 13.06 -0.42 -2.96
C ASP A 243 13.17 0.20 -1.57
N ILE A 244 14.33 0.76 -1.21
CA ILE A 244 14.59 1.38 0.10
C ILE A 244 13.77 2.66 0.32
N ALA A 245 13.30 3.31 -0.76
CA ALA A 245 12.58 4.58 -0.66
C ALA A 245 11.21 4.42 0.03
N LYS A 246 10.47 3.35 -0.29
CA LYS A 246 9.16 3.04 0.35
C LYS A 246 9.28 2.75 1.86
N PRO A 247 10.15 1.84 2.33
CA PRO A 247 10.43 1.61 3.75
C PRO A 247 10.86 2.89 4.48
N PHE A 248 11.68 3.74 3.85
CA PHE A 248 12.10 4.98 4.48
C PHE A 248 10.91 5.92 4.73
N ALA A 249 10.05 6.10 3.72
CA ALA A 249 8.84 6.89 3.85
C ALA A 249 7.90 6.35 4.95
N ALA A 250 7.75 5.02 5.03
CA ALA A 250 6.95 4.36 6.05
C ALA A 250 7.53 4.57 7.47
N ALA A 251 8.84 4.35 7.64
CA ALA A 251 9.53 4.60 8.92
C ALA A 251 9.44 6.07 9.34
N ALA A 252 9.60 7.01 8.41
CA ALA A 252 9.48 8.45 8.67
C ALA A 252 8.06 8.82 9.13
N THR A 253 7.04 8.31 8.43
CA THR A 253 5.63 8.54 8.77
C THR A 253 5.28 8.00 10.16
N GLN A 254 5.83 6.85 10.52
CA GLN A 254 5.62 6.23 11.83
C GLN A 254 6.59 6.73 12.93
N GLY A 255 7.42 7.73 12.62
CA GLY A 255 8.36 8.33 13.57
C GLY A 255 9.51 7.41 14.02
N LYS A 256 9.80 6.34 13.27
CA LYS A 256 10.84 5.34 13.61
C LYS A 256 12.24 5.86 13.27
N GLN A 257 12.76 6.77 14.10
CA GLN A 257 14.02 7.50 13.83
C GLN A 257 15.22 6.59 13.54
N GLN A 258 15.45 5.57 14.36
CA GLN A 258 16.59 4.67 14.21
C GLN A 258 16.56 3.94 12.86
N VAL A 259 15.41 3.36 12.52
CA VAL A 259 15.20 2.65 11.25
C VAL A 259 15.33 3.59 10.05
N ALA A 260 14.70 4.76 10.10
CA ALA A 260 14.80 5.74 9.02
C ALA A 260 16.25 6.20 8.79
N ASN A 261 17.06 6.32 9.84
CA ASN A 261 18.50 6.61 9.70
C ASN A 261 19.26 5.46 9.01
N MET A 262 19.02 4.20 9.41
CA MET A 262 19.65 3.04 8.75
C MET A 262 19.29 2.96 7.27
N LEU A 263 18.02 3.18 6.92
CA LEU A 263 17.55 3.18 5.54
C LEU A 263 18.14 4.33 4.73
N TYR A 264 18.30 5.51 5.32
CA TYR A 264 18.97 6.64 4.68
C TYR A 264 20.43 6.30 4.35
N GLU A 265 21.18 5.75 5.32
CA GLU A 265 22.57 5.34 5.11
C GLU A 265 22.69 4.28 4.01
N ALA A 266 21.82 3.26 4.03
CA ALA A 266 21.78 2.23 3.00
C ALA A 266 21.43 2.80 1.61
N TYR A 267 20.48 3.74 1.53
CA TYR A 267 20.10 4.38 0.27
C TYR A 267 21.23 5.24 -0.30
N SER A 268 21.84 6.08 0.54
CA SER A 268 22.90 7.01 0.11
C SER A 268 24.13 6.28 -0.40
N LEU A 269 24.43 5.09 0.12
CA LEU A 269 25.51 4.23 -0.38
C LEU A 269 25.20 3.63 -1.77
N ARG A 270 23.92 3.36 -2.08
CA ARG A 270 23.51 2.62 -3.29
C ARG A 270 23.06 3.51 -4.45
N TYR A 271 22.28 4.55 -4.20
CA TYR A 271 21.50 5.24 -5.25
C TYR A 271 21.65 6.77 -5.28
N GLY A 272 22.16 7.41 -4.23
CA GLY A 272 22.40 8.86 -4.18
C GLY A 272 21.40 9.64 -3.31
N ASP A 273 20.70 10.62 -3.88
CA ASP A 273 19.96 11.65 -3.14
C ASP A 273 18.51 11.23 -2.77
N LEU A 274 18.36 10.65 -1.58
CA LEU A 274 17.06 10.25 -1.03
C LEU A 274 16.10 11.43 -0.85
N PHE A 275 16.62 12.64 -0.60
CA PHE A 275 15.80 13.83 -0.37
C PHE A 275 15.03 14.22 -1.62
N VAL A 276 15.70 14.24 -2.77
CA VAL A 276 15.02 14.46 -4.07
C VAL A 276 14.02 13.35 -4.34
N LYS A 277 14.38 12.07 -4.09
CA LYS A 277 13.48 10.93 -4.31
C LYS A 277 12.20 11.01 -3.47
N MET A 278 12.33 11.36 -2.19
CA MET A 278 11.18 11.56 -1.30
C MET A 278 10.29 12.71 -1.77
N SER A 279 10.92 13.78 -2.25
CA SER A 279 10.20 14.95 -2.77
C SER A 279 9.43 14.60 -4.05
N THR A 280 10.05 13.87 -4.99
CA THR A 280 9.40 13.42 -6.23
C THR A 280 8.28 12.42 -6.00
N ASN A 281 8.41 11.60 -4.95
CA ASN A 281 7.37 10.65 -4.57
C ASN A 281 6.25 11.33 -3.75
N GLY A 282 6.36 12.62 -3.42
CA GLY A 282 5.38 13.37 -2.63
C GLY A 282 5.35 13.01 -1.14
N SER A 283 6.38 12.33 -0.62
CA SER A 283 6.45 11.91 0.79
C SER A 283 6.79 13.09 1.70
N LEU A 284 5.77 13.81 2.15
CA LEU A 284 5.92 14.98 3.02
C LEU A 284 6.63 14.63 4.34
N GLU A 285 6.25 13.52 4.99
CA GLU A 285 6.88 13.10 6.24
C GLU A 285 8.34 12.66 6.03
N GLY A 286 8.66 12.03 4.91
CA GLY A 286 10.05 11.73 4.53
C GLY A 286 10.89 13.01 4.35
N VAL A 287 10.35 14.02 3.68
CA VAL A 287 10.99 15.32 3.48
C VAL A 287 11.17 16.07 4.80
N LYS A 288 10.13 16.13 5.64
CA LYS A 288 10.19 16.71 7.00
C LYS A 288 11.23 16.00 7.85
N PHE A 289 11.25 14.66 7.81
CA PHE A 289 12.21 13.87 8.57
C PHE A 289 13.63 14.24 8.18
N LEU A 290 13.93 14.32 6.88
CA LEU A 290 15.26 14.68 6.37
C LEU A 290 15.67 16.13 6.70
N LEU A 291 14.73 17.07 6.76
CA LEU A 291 15.01 18.48 7.08
C LEU A 291 15.09 18.77 8.58
N ASN A 292 14.22 18.14 9.38
CA ASN A 292 14.06 18.46 10.81
C ASN A 292 14.93 17.61 11.75
N THR A 293 15.68 16.61 11.26
CA THR A 293 16.50 15.76 12.16
C THR A 293 17.68 16.49 12.85
N SER A 294 17.82 17.82 12.70
CA SER A 294 18.69 18.64 13.54
C SER A 294 18.18 18.81 14.98
N MET A 295 16.90 18.53 15.28
CA MET A 295 16.32 18.70 16.63
C MET A 295 16.21 17.41 17.47
N SER A 296 16.84 16.31 17.08
CA SER A 296 16.97 15.12 17.94
C SER A 296 18.44 14.74 18.10
N LEU A 297 19.21 15.64 18.71
CA LEU A 297 20.48 15.29 19.34
C LEU A 297 20.28 15.21 20.84
N ASN A 298 19.92 14.03 21.31
CA ASN A 298 20.45 13.49 22.55
C ASN A 298 20.04 12.01 22.64
N PHE A 299 20.96 11.12 22.26
CA PHE A 299 21.62 10.16 23.15
C PHE A 299 22.52 9.23 22.28
N TYR A 300 23.83 9.24 22.59
CA TYR A 300 24.89 8.23 22.45
C TYR A 300 24.69 7.09 21.40
N SER A 301 25.66 6.69 20.57
CA SER A 301 27.10 6.93 20.50
C SER A 301 27.66 6.23 19.26
N VAL A 302 28.97 6.40 19.05
CA VAL A 302 29.91 5.81 18.09
C VAL A 302 29.95 4.25 18.06
N GLN A 303 28.93 3.52 18.51
CA GLN A 303 28.98 2.07 18.72
C GLN A 303 28.43 1.16 17.61
N GLU A 304 28.27 1.64 16.36
CA GLU A 304 28.09 0.73 15.20
C GLU A 304 29.19 0.82 14.14
N ARG A 305 30.19 1.69 14.35
CA ARG A 305 31.47 1.66 13.59
C ARG A 305 32.31 0.40 13.89
N TYR A 306 32.02 -0.31 14.98
CA TYR A 306 32.77 -1.49 15.40
C TYR A 306 32.12 -2.84 15.06
N ARG A 307 30.91 -2.88 14.48
CA ARG A 307 30.24 -4.15 14.12
C ARG A 307 30.14 -4.44 12.62
N LEU A 308 30.29 -3.43 11.75
CA LEU A 308 30.50 -3.64 10.32
C LEU A 308 31.89 -4.20 9.97
N GLY A 309 32.81 -4.25 10.94
CA GLY A 309 34.09 -4.97 10.82
C GLY A 309 33.94 -6.49 10.64
N TYR A 310 32.74 -7.05 10.88
CA TYR A 310 32.47 -8.47 10.62
C TYR A 310 32.07 -8.76 9.17
N LEU A 311 31.68 -7.76 8.37
CA LEU A 311 31.22 -7.93 6.98
C LEU A 311 32.34 -7.82 5.94
N THR A 312 33.57 -7.46 6.33
CA THR A 312 34.64 -7.16 5.37
C THR A 312 35.98 -7.78 5.76
N LYS A 313 36.05 -9.12 5.75
CA LYS A 313 37.33 -9.77 5.41
C LYS A 313 37.53 -9.64 3.90
N GLY A 314 38.38 -8.71 3.45
CA GLY A 314 39.08 -8.94 2.18
C GLY A 314 39.40 -7.78 1.24
N SER A 315 39.26 -6.50 1.57
CA SER A 315 39.55 -5.44 0.57
C SER A 315 40.50 -4.35 1.07
N ARG A 316 41.70 -4.35 0.46
CA ARG A 316 42.81 -3.39 0.58
C ARG A 316 42.45 -1.92 0.25
N TRP A 317 41.27 -1.70 -0.31
CA TRP A 317 40.70 -0.41 -0.72
C TRP A 317 40.25 0.49 0.44
N LEU A 318 40.16 -0.05 1.66
CA LEU A 318 39.81 0.71 2.87
C LEU A 318 40.94 1.59 3.42
N ARG A 319 42.19 1.36 3.00
CA ARG A 319 43.36 2.10 3.52
C ARG A 319 43.49 3.52 2.93
N ASP A 320 42.90 3.75 1.76
CA ASP A 320 42.87 5.06 1.10
C ASP A 320 41.62 5.88 1.50
N LEU A 321 40.61 5.22 2.06
CA LEU A 321 39.44 5.86 2.69
C LEU A 321 39.76 6.47 4.07
N GLU A 322 40.89 6.12 4.67
CA GLU A 322 41.23 6.43 6.07
C GLU A 322 41.66 7.88 6.34
N ASN A 323 42.02 8.73 5.36
CA ASN A 323 42.76 9.95 5.71
C ASN A 323 42.29 11.32 5.16
N SER A 324 41.25 11.46 4.32
CA SER A 324 40.90 12.82 3.83
C SER A 324 39.43 13.15 3.54
N ALA A 325 38.53 12.19 3.31
CA ALA A 325 37.17 12.49 2.83
C ALA A 325 36.07 12.39 3.92
N LEU A 326 36.26 11.52 4.92
CA LEU A 326 35.27 11.32 5.99
C LEU A 326 35.32 12.42 7.06
N THR A 327 36.40 13.19 7.14
CA THR A 327 36.48 14.42 7.96
C THR A 327 35.59 15.56 7.43
N GLN A 328 35.01 15.41 6.23
CA GLN A 328 33.99 16.30 5.66
C GLN A 328 32.58 15.70 5.71
N LEU A 329 32.34 14.71 6.59
CA LEU A 329 31.02 14.17 6.98
C LEU A 329 30.12 15.27 7.59
N PHE A 330 29.63 16.17 6.74
CA PHE A 330 28.27 16.71 6.66
C PHE A 330 27.45 16.74 7.96
N GLY A 331 27.91 17.52 8.93
CA GLY A 331 27.14 17.91 10.09
C GLY A 331 25.90 18.74 9.69
N TYR A 332 24.72 18.19 9.97
CA TYR A 332 23.49 18.91 10.35
C TYR A 332 22.66 19.68 9.31
N LYS A 333 22.69 19.28 8.02
CA LYS A 333 21.55 19.35 7.08
C LYS A 333 21.64 18.19 6.07
N ARG A 334 20.68 17.25 6.06
CA ARG A 334 20.73 16.03 5.20
C ARG A 334 20.42 16.30 3.72
N ALA A 335 20.02 17.54 3.39
CA ALA A 335 19.77 18.00 2.03
C ALA A 335 20.76 19.12 1.68
N SER A 336 21.44 19.00 0.54
CA SER A 336 22.27 20.07 -0.01
C SER A 336 21.41 21.18 -0.62
N ALA A 337 21.95 22.38 -0.81
CA ALA A 337 21.24 23.46 -1.51
C ALA A 337 20.79 23.04 -2.93
N GLN A 338 21.61 22.24 -3.62
CA GLN A 338 21.26 21.67 -4.91
C GLN A 338 20.12 20.64 -4.80
N ALA A 339 20.14 19.79 -3.77
CA ALA A 339 19.07 18.83 -3.50
C ALA A 339 17.74 19.54 -3.24
N ILE A 340 17.77 20.65 -2.50
CA ILE A 340 16.62 21.50 -2.23
C ILE A 340 16.07 22.12 -3.52
N SER A 341 16.92 22.70 -4.36
CA SER A 341 16.51 23.23 -5.67
C SER A 341 15.86 22.15 -6.53
N ASN A 342 16.54 21.00 -6.67
CA ASN A 342 16.04 19.88 -7.47
C ASN A 342 14.72 19.30 -6.93
N ALA A 343 14.56 19.24 -5.60
CA ALA A 343 13.36 18.77 -4.95
C ALA A 343 12.17 19.71 -5.16
N LEU A 344 12.41 21.02 -5.14
CA LEU A 344 11.40 22.03 -5.46
C LEU A 344 10.98 21.96 -6.92
N GLU A 345 11.95 21.87 -7.83
CA GLU A 345 11.71 21.72 -9.26
C GLU A 345 10.84 20.50 -9.57
N LYS A 346 11.10 19.38 -8.88
CA LYS A 346 10.45 18.09 -9.12
C LYS A 346 9.49 17.71 -7.99
N ALA A 347 8.94 18.67 -7.28
CA ALA A 347 8.07 18.40 -6.14
C ALA A 347 6.88 17.53 -6.59
N GLY A 348 6.75 16.34 -5.98
CA GLY A 348 5.72 15.36 -6.32
C GLY A 348 4.35 15.68 -5.71
N SER A 349 4.27 16.63 -4.77
CA SER A 349 3.01 17.09 -4.18
C SER A 349 3.04 18.58 -3.81
N LEU A 350 1.87 19.23 -3.82
CA LEU A 350 1.71 20.62 -3.38
C LEU A 350 2.12 20.79 -1.91
N GLY A 351 1.82 19.79 -1.07
CA GLY A 351 2.19 19.81 0.35
C GLY A 351 3.71 19.87 0.57
N VAL A 352 4.49 19.09 -0.20
CA VAL A 352 5.96 19.17 -0.17
C VAL A 352 6.43 20.55 -0.65
N PHE A 353 5.86 21.05 -1.75
CA PHE A 353 6.21 22.36 -2.28
C PHE A 353 5.96 23.50 -1.29
N GLN A 354 4.77 23.54 -0.66
CA GLN A 354 4.43 24.54 0.35
C GLN A 354 5.33 24.45 1.58
N PHE A 355 5.62 23.23 2.03
CA PHE A 355 6.52 23.02 3.16
C PHE A 355 7.93 23.55 2.87
N LEU A 356 8.49 23.23 1.70
CA LEU A 356 9.82 23.70 1.31
C LEU A 356 9.86 25.22 1.10
N SER A 357 8.83 25.80 0.46
CA SER A 357 8.76 27.24 0.20
C SER A 357 8.58 28.09 1.47
N VAL A 358 8.00 27.55 2.54
CA VAL A 358 7.84 28.25 3.83
C VAL A 358 9.07 28.10 4.72
N ASN A 359 9.72 26.94 4.72
CA ASN A 359 10.78 26.61 5.69
C ASN A 359 12.20 26.81 5.15
N ILE A 360 12.35 27.11 3.85
CA ILE A 360 13.64 27.31 3.21
C ILE A 360 13.57 28.58 2.35
N ASP A 361 14.66 29.36 2.36
CA ASP A 361 14.82 30.46 1.41
C ASP A 361 14.93 29.90 -0.01
N VAL A 362 13.82 29.93 -0.73
CA VAL A 362 13.74 29.47 -2.11
C VAL A 362 14.07 30.63 -3.05
N SER A 363 15.00 30.41 -3.97
CA SER A 363 15.31 31.39 -5.02
C SER A 363 14.16 31.50 -6.02
N ASP A 364 13.94 32.70 -6.57
CA ASP A 364 12.95 32.91 -7.63
C ASP A 364 13.17 31.96 -8.82
N ALA A 365 14.43 31.64 -9.13
CA ALA A 365 14.79 30.66 -10.15
C ALA A 365 14.21 29.27 -9.89
N ALA A 366 14.24 28.80 -8.63
CA ALA A 366 13.66 27.51 -8.25
C ALA A 366 12.13 27.54 -8.30
N ILE A 367 11.48 28.65 -7.93
CA ILE A 367 10.02 28.82 -8.06
C ILE A 367 9.62 28.79 -9.54
N ILE A 368 10.34 29.51 -10.40
CA ILE A 368 10.10 29.52 -11.85
C ILE A 368 10.27 28.11 -12.43
N ALA A 369 11.33 27.40 -12.03
CA ALA A 369 11.60 26.05 -12.52
C ALA A 369 10.55 25.03 -12.04
N ALA A 370 10.10 25.11 -10.79
CA ALA A 370 9.00 24.30 -10.26
C ALA A 370 7.69 24.58 -11.01
N PHE A 371 7.37 25.85 -11.27
CA PHE A 371 6.19 26.24 -12.04
C PHE A 371 6.25 25.69 -13.48
N LYS A 372 7.41 25.81 -14.15
CA LYS A 372 7.62 25.23 -15.49
C LYS A 372 7.44 23.72 -15.50
N HIS A 373 8.06 23.01 -14.56
CA HIS A 373 7.95 21.56 -14.48
C HIS A 373 6.50 21.11 -14.23
N ALA A 374 5.80 21.76 -13.30
CA ALA A 374 4.39 21.48 -13.02
C ALA A 374 3.49 21.76 -14.24
N ALA A 375 3.75 22.85 -14.97
CA ALA A 375 2.99 23.19 -16.18
C ALA A 375 3.23 22.21 -17.35
N LEU A 376 4.44 21.65 -17.45
CA LEU A 376 4.85 20.72 -18.50
C LEU A 376 4.62 19.25 -18.17
N TYR A 377 4.19 18.93 -16.94
CA TYR A 377 4.01 17.54 -16.54
C TYR A 377 2.93 16.84 -17.38
N GLY A 378 3.31 15.72 -18.00
CA GLY A 378 2.47 14.95 -18.91
C GLY A 378 2.24 15.62 -20.27
N THR A 379 3.16 16.49 -20.73
CA THR A 379 3.18 16.99 -22.12
C THR A 379 4.47 16.62 -22.85
N THR A 380 5.55 16.31 -22.13
CA THR A 380 6.83 15.90 -22.71
C THR A 380 6.98 14.38 -22.72
N VAL A 381 7.78 13.84 -23.65
CA VAL A 381 8.01 12.38 -23.78
C VAL A 381 8.48 11.75 -22.46
N GLU A 382 9.32 12.45 -21.70
CA GLU A 382 9.85 11.97 -20.42
C GLU A 382 8.79 11.97 -19.31
N THR A 383 7.95 13.01 -19.23
CA THR A 383 6.88 13.09 -18.21
C THR A 383 5.68 12.21 -18.56
N ILE A 384 5.51 11.84 -19.83
CA ILE A 384 4.53 10.85 -20.26
C ILE A 384 4.93 9.44 -19.80
N LYS A 385 6.23 9.09 -19.84
CA LYS A 385 6.73 7.79 -19.35
C LYS A 385 6.53 7.62 -17.84
N SER A 386 6.61 8.70 -17.07
CA SER A 386 6.41 8.72 -15.61
C SER A 386 5.02 9.21 -15.19
N PHE A 387 4.04 9.21 -16.12
CA PHE A 387 2.74 9.80 -15.91
C PHE A 387 1.94 9.07 -14.83
N SER A 388 1.52 9.80 -13.80
CA SER A 388 0.56 9.37 -12.80
C SER A 388 -0.60 10.36 -12.74
N SER A 389 -1.84 9.84 -12.68
CA SER A 389 -3.04 10.67 -12.55
C SER A 389 -3.02 11.51 -11.26
N GLU A 390 -2.41 10.98 -10.19
CA GLU A 390 -2.24 11.66 -8.91
C GLU A 390 -1.23 12.81 -9.02
N ILE A 391 -0.05 12.55 -9.60
CA ILE A 391 1.00 13.57 -9.78
C ILE A 391 0.50 14.67 -10.72
N SER A 392 -0.26 14.33 -11.77
CA SER A 392 -0.84 15.33 -12.66
C SER A 392 -1.84 16.25 -11.94
N ARG A 393 -2.61 15.74 -10.98
CA ARG A 393 -3.52 16.56 -10.15
C ARG A 393 -2.72 17.49 -9.24
N GLN A 394 -1.69 16.97 -8.59
CA GLN A 394 -0.81 17.74 -7.71
C GLN A 394 -0.05 18.85 -8.48
N CYS A 395 0.46 18.56 -9.68
CA CYS A 395 1.07 19.57 -10.55
C CYS A 395 0.09 20.69 -10.93
N ILE A 396 -1.18 20.34 -11.17
CA ILE A 396 -2.24 21.32 -11.42
C ILE A 396 -2.41 22.26 -10.20
N GLU A 397 -2.46 21.69 -8.99
CA GLU A 397 -2.57 22.46 -7.75
C GLU A 397 -1.35 23.38 -7.52
N ILE A 398 -0.14 22.93 -7.87
CA ILE A 398 1.08 23.75 -7.80
C ILE A 398 1.00 24.94 -8.76
N VAL A 399 0.58 24.73 -10.01
CA VAL A 399 0.37 25.83 -10.98
C VAL A 399 -0.65 26.83 -10.44
N ASN A 400 -1.74 26.35 -9.84
CA ASN A 400 -2.80 27.20 -9.28
C ASN A 400 -2.35 27.99 -8.04
N ALA A 401 -1.41 27.46 -7.26
CA ALA A 401 -0.82 28.17 -6.13
C ALA A 401 0.20 29.23 -6.56
N LEU A 402 0.89 28.99 -7.68
CA LEU A 402 2.04 29.78 -8.10
C LEU A 402 1.74 30.86 -9.13
N TYR A 403 0.71 30.72 -9.97
CA TYR A 403 0.51 31.64 -11.10
C TYR A 403 0.36 33.12 -10.68
N MET A 404 -0.08 33.38 -9.45
CA MET A 404 -0.24 34.73 -8.88
C MET A 404 1.05 35.35 -8.34
N LYS A 405 2.18 34.63 -8.38
CA LYS A 405 3.47 35.10 -7.85
C LYS A 405 4.13 36.06 -8.84
N ASP A 406 4.51 37.24 -8.36
CA ASP A 406 5.17 38.28 -9.16
C ASP A 406 6.52 37.85 -9.75
N CYS A 407 7.14 36.80 -9.20
CA CYS A 407 8.42 36.27 -9.68
C CYS A 407 8.32 35.48 -10.99
N ILE A 408 7.12 35.18 -11.50
CA ILE A 408 6.95 34.40 -12.73
C ILE A 408 6.95 35.32 -13.96
N PRO A 409 7.93 35.19 -14.89
CA PRO A 409 8.00 36.01 -16.08
C PRO A 409 6.81 35.78 -17.04
N ALA A 410 6.46 36.80 -17.82
CA ALA A 410 5.38 36.75 -18.80
C ALA A 410 5.58 35.67 -19.87
N GLU A 411 6.83 35.42 -20.27
CA GLU A 411 7.19 34.36 -21.22
C GLU A 411 6.86 32.98 -20.65
N VAL A 412 7.19 32.75 -19.37
CA VAL A 412 6.93 31.49 -18.68
C VAL A 412 5.43 31.29 -18.46
N MET A 413 4.71 32.35 -18.10
CA MET A 413 3.25 32.35 -18.02
C MET A 413 2.60 32.03 -19.37
N SER A 414 3.13 32.57 -20.45
CA SER A 414 2.67 32.29 -21.81
C SER A 414 2.87 30.82 -22.19
N GLU A 415 4.05 30.26 -21.93
CA GLU A 415 4.30 28.85 -22.18
C GLU A 415 3.39 27.95 -21.32
N ALA A 416 3.25 28.25 -20.03
CA ALA A 416 2.37 27.49 -19.15
C ALA A 416 0.92 27.53 -19.64
N PHE A 417 0.41 28.69 -20.04
CA PHE A 417 -0.95 28.82 -20.58
C PHE A 417 -1.16 27.93 -21.82
N ALA A 418 -0.19 27.84 -22.73
CA ALA A 418 -0.28 26.98 -23.92
C ALA A 418 -0.48 25.49 -23.57
N TRP A 419 0.14 25.02 -22.49
CA TRP A 419 0.17 23.60 -22.12
C TRP A 419 -0.87 23.20 -21.07
N THR A 420 -1.22 24.11 -20.17
CA THR A 420 -2.10 23.81 -19.03
C THR A 420 -3.53 24.27 -19.24
N ALA A 421 -3.82 25.21 -20.16
CA ALA A 421 -5.15 25.80 -20.26
C ALA A 421 -6.27 24.77 -20.54
N PHE A 422 -5.98 23.66 -21.23
CA PHE A 422 -6.96 22.58 -21.45
C PHE A 422 -7.00 21.54 -20.30
N LYS A 423 -6.00 21.54 -19.41
CA LYS A 423 -5.89 20.67 -18.24
C LYS A 423 -6.46 21.32 -16.97
N GLN A 424 -6.46 22.65 -16.92
CA GLN A 424 -6.87 23.46 -15.78
C GLN A 424 -8.38 23.75 -15.80
N PRO A 425 -9.00 24.03 -14.64
CA PRO A 425 -10.31 24.66 -14.58
C PRO A 425 -10.33 25.95 -15.42
N ILE A 426 -11.41 26.19 -16.15
CA ILE A 426 -11.51 27.33 -17.07
C ILE A 426 -11.31 28.66 -16.35
N GLU A 427 -11.75 28.76 -15.10
CA GLU A 427 -11.59 29.93 -14.25
C GLU A 427 -10.13 30.27 -14.03
N VAL A 428 -9.26 29.27 -13.87
CA VAL A 428 -7.83 29.47 -13.67
C VAL A 428 -7.15 29.87 -14.98
N ALA A 429 -7.51 29.22 -16.09
CA ALA A 429 -7.00 29.63 -17.40
C ALA A 429 -7.35 31.10 -17.71
N ILE A 430 -8.60 31.50 -17.46
CA ILE A 430 -9.03 32.89 -17.62
C ILE A 430 -8.25 33.82 -16.67
N ALA A 431 -8.03 33.42 -15.41
CA ALA A 431 -7.25 34.20 -14.45
C ALA A 431 -5.79 34.38 -14.88
N MET A 432 -5.14 33.34 -15.40
CA MET A 432 -3.78 33.41 -15.94
C MET A 432 -3.70 34.41 -17.10
N TYR A 433 -4.69 34.38 -18.00
CA TYR A 433 -4.75 35.29 -19.15
C TYR A 433 -5.06 36.74 -18.78
N THR A 434 -5.99 36.96 -17.84
CA THR A 434 -6.45 38.32 -17.47
C THR A 434 -5.45 39.06 -16.58
N LYS A 435 -4.64 38.33 -15.80
CA LYS A 435 -3.71 38.93 -14.84
C LYS A 435 -2.29 39.05 -15.33
N HIS A 436 -1.90 38.27 -16.35
CA HIS A 436 -0.54 38.29 -16.90
C HIS A 436 -0.58 38.52 -18.41
N PRO A 437 0.40 39.25 -18.98
CA PRO A 437 0.48 39.43 -20.42
C PRO A 437 0.87 38.11 -21.10
N VAL A 438 -0.12 37.43 -21.67
CA VAL A 438 0.06 36.19 -22.45
C VAL A 438 0.27 36.52 -23.93
N SER A 439 1.31 35.94 -24.54
CA SER A 439 1.59 36.15 -25.98
C SER A 439 0.49 35.58 -26.88
N ARG A 440 0.25 36.23 -28.03
CA ARG A 440 -0.76 35.76 -29.01
C ARG A 440 -0.47 34.35 -29.52
N GLU A 441 0.80 34.00 -29.68
CA GLU A 441 1.23 32.66 -30.07
C GLU A 441 0.91 31.60 -29.00
N ALA A 442 1.06 31.94 -27.71
CA ALA A 442 0.64 31.05 -26.63
C ALA A 442 -0.88 30.86 -26.60
N VAL A 443 -1.66 31.91 -26.84
CA VAL A 443 -3.12 31.81 -26.97
C VAL A 443 -3.51 30.90 -28.14
N GLY A 444 -2.84 31.06 -29.29
CA GLY A 444 -3.02 30.21 -30.46
C GLY A 444 -2.71 28.73 -30.20
N ARG A 445 -1.60 28.44 -29.52
CA ARG A 445 -1.23 27.06 -29.14
C ARG A 445 -2.21 26.46 -28.12
N ALA A 446 -2.60 27.20 -27.08
CA ALA A 446 -3.63 26.78 -26.13
C ALA A 446 -4.94 26.44 -26.84
N PHE A 447 -5.31 27.28 -27.81
CA PHE A 447 -6.50 27.11 -28.65
C PHE A 447 -6.46 25.80 -29.44
N LEU A 448 -5.37 25.52 -30.17
CA LEU A 448 -5.23 24.28 -30.95
C LEU A 448 -5.24 23.04 -30.06
N ASN A 449 -4.58 23.09 -28.90
CA ASN A 449 -4.61 22.00 -27.92
C ASN A 449 -6.04 21.74 -27.40
N ALA A 450 -6.78 22.80 -27.10
CA ALA A 450 -8.16 22.72 -26.61
C ALA A 450 -9.14 22.19 -27.69
N VAL A 451 -8.91 22.53 -28.95
CA VAL A 451 -9.66 21.96 -30.09
C VAL A 451 -9.52 20.44 -30.14
N ASN A 452 -8.32 19.92 -29.87
CA ASN A 452 -8.00 18.49 -29.99
C ASN A 452 -8.36 17.66 -28.73
N ASP A 453 -8.56 18.26 -27.55
CA ASP A 453 -8.92 17.56 -26.29
C ASP A 453 -10.43 17.62 -25.99
N LYS A 454 -11.06 16.51 -25.55
CA LYS A 454 -12.53 16.40 -25.37
C LYS A 454 -13.07 17.39 -24.33
N ARG A 455 -12.22 17.84 -23.40
CA ARG A 455 -12.54 18.76 -22.30
C ARG A 455 -12.29 20.23 -22.66
N GLY A 456 -11.64 20.53 -23.78
CA GLY A 456 -11.26 21.89 -24.17
C GLY A 456 -12.39 22.76 -24.76
N LEU A 457 -13.63 22.29 -24.77
CA LEU A 457 -14.76 22.99 -25.42
C LEU A 457 -15.03 24.38 -24.83
N ASP A 458 -14.99 24.48 -23.50
CA ASP A 458 -15.32 25.74 -22.81
C ASP A 458 -14.23 26.79 -23.03
N LEU A 459 -12.96 26.37 -23.08
CA LEU A 459 -11.84 27.26 -23.42
C LEU A 459 -11.92 27.75 -24.87
N VAL A 460 -12.25 26.85 -25.81
CA VAL A 460 -12.48 27.23 -27.22
C VAL A 460 -13.62 28.24 -27.33
N LYS A 461 -14.72 28.03 -26.59
CA LYS A 461 -15.84 28.96 -26.56
C LYS A 461 -15.40 30.33 -26.03
N PHE A 462 -14.74 30.38 -24.88
CA PHE A 462 -14.26 31.62 -24.28
C PHE A 462 -13.31 32.39 -25.21
N LEU A 463 -12.33 31.71 -25.80
CA LEU A 463 -11.33 32.34 -26.68
C LEU A 463 -11.94 32.88 -27.99
N THR A 464 -12.92 32.15 -28.56
CA THR A 464 -13.59 32.58 -29.80
C THR A 464 -14.62 33.69 -29.57
N GLU A 465 -15.40 33.64 -28.50
CA GLU A 465 -16.40 34.68 -28.16
C GLU A 465 -15.74 36.04 -27.88
N ASN A 466 -14.57 36.03 -27.23
CA ASN A 466 -13.82 37.25 -26.91
C ASN A 466 -12.86 37.70 -28.03
N LYS A 467 -12.85 37.02 -29.19
CA LYS A 467 -11.97 37.33 -30.34
C LYS A 467 -10.47 37.42 -29.98
N LEU A 468 -10.01 36.51 -29.12
CA LEU A 468 -8.65 36.51 -28.58
C LEU A 468 -7.65 35.69 -29.43
N VAL A 469 -8.13 35.00 -30.47
CA VAL A 469 -7.34 34.08 -31.30
C VAL A 469 -7.11 34.71 -32.68
N ASP A 470 -5.86 34.73 -33.14
CA ASP A 470 -5.51 35.22 -34.47
C ASP A 470 -6.08 34.30 -35.57
N GLN A 471 -6.37 34.88 -36.74
CA GLN A 471 -7.05 34.19 -37.84
C GLN A 471 -6.32 32.93 -38.33
N ASN A 472 -4.98 32.93 -38.31
CA ASN A 472 -4.18 31.77 -38.73
C ASN A 472 -4.46 30.53 -37.85
N PHE A 473 -4.54 30.71 -36.53
CA PHE A 473 -4.84 29.61 -35.59
C PHE A 473 -6.31 29.17 -35.66
N LEU A 474 -7.22 30.10 -35.98
CA LEU A 474 -8.62 29.77 -36.25
C LEU A 474 -8.74 28.86 -37.49
N ASP A 475 -8.09 29.21 -38.60
CA ASP A 475 -8.07 28.44 -39.84
C ASP A 475 -7.49 27.03 -39.62
N GLU A 476 -6.38 26.92 -38.90
CA GLU A 476 -5.77 25.63 -38.54
C GLU A 476 -6.67 24.82 -37.59
N GLY A 477 -7.26 25.46 -36.58
CA GLY A 477 -8.11 24.80 -35.59
C GLY A 477 -9.39 24.22 -36.17
N VAL A 478 -10.09 24.89 -37.09
CA VAL A 478 -11.29 24.29 -37.70
C VAL A 478 -10.93 23.09 -38.55
N LYS A 479 -9.80 23.14 -39.28
CA LYS A 479 -9.29 22.00 -40.03
C LYS A 479 -9.02 20.82 -39.10
N ALA A 480 -8.29 21.05 -38.00
CA ALA A 480 -8.01 20.03 -36.98
C ALA A 480 -9.29 19.47 -36.33
N ALA A 481 -10.25 20.33 -35.99
CA ALA A 481 -11.54 19.93 -35.42
C ALA A 481 -12.38 19.08 -36.39
N ALA A 482 -12.42 19.45 -37.66
CA ALA A 482 -13.12 18.73 -38.71
C ALA A 482 -12.47 17.37 -38.99
N MET A 483 -11.13 17.35 -39.14
CA MET A 483 -10.34 16.12 -39.25
C MET A 483 -10.48 15.22 -38.04
N SER A 484 -10.71 15.76 -36.84
CA SER A 484 -10.94 15.00 -35.61
C SER A 484 -12.41 14.64 -35.37
N GLY A 485 -13.34 15.09 -36.22
CA GLY A 485 -14.78 14.77 -36.13
C GLY A 485 -15.53 15.52 -35.01
N ARG A 486 -14.98 16.63 -34.53
CA ARG A 486 -15.50 17.38 -33.37
C ARG A 486 -16.58 18.39 -33.77
N LYS A 487 -17.75 17.86 -34.14
CA LYS A 487 -18.90 18.64 -34.67
C LYS A 487 -19.28 19.85 -33.81
N ARG A 488 -19.24 19.73 -32.47
CA ARG A 488 -19.62 20.79 -31.53
C ARG A 488 -18.60 21.94 -31.50
N VAL A 489 -17.31 21.62 -31.58
CA VAL A 489 -16.21 22.59 -31.65
C VAL A 489 -16.29 23.38 -32.97
N VAL A 490 -16.47 22.68 -34.09
CA VAL A 490 -16.63 23.31 -35.42
C VAL A 490 -17.81 24.29 -35.44
N ARG A 491 -18.96 23.92 -34.84
CA ARG A 491 -20.12 24.83 -34.76
C ARG A 491 -19.85 26.10 -33.96
N ILE A 492 -19.20 25.99 -32.80
CA ILE A 492 -18.86 27.15 -31.96
C ILE A 492 -17.92 28.09 -32.71
N MET A 493 -16.89 27.53 -33.36
CA MET A 493 -15.96 28.32 -34.16
C MET A 493 -16.66 29.01 -35.33
N TYR A 494 -17.54 28.32 -36.05
CA TYR A 494 -18.31 28.90 -37.16
C TYR A 494 -19.28 30.01 -36.74
N ALA A 495 -19.85 29.91 -35.54
CA ALA A 495 -20.83 30.88 -35.06
C ALA A 495 -20.17 32.21 -34.62
N ASN A 496 -18.92 32.16 -34.15
CA ASN A 496 -18.27 33.28 -33.48
C ASN A 496 -17.22 34.01 -34.34
N THR A 497 -16.90 33.52 -35.54
CA THR A 497 -15.86 34.12 -36.41
C THR A 497 -16.27 34.20 -37.88
N THR A 498 -15.65 35.13 -38.62
CA THR A 498 -15.84 35.32 -40.06
C THR A 498 -14.81 34.52 -40.85
N TRP A 499 -15.26 33.72 -41.83
CA TRP A 499 -14.41 32.79 -42.58
C TRP A 499 -14.23 33.21 -44.02
N HIS A 500 -13.01 33.04 -44.56
CA HIS A 500 -12.78 33.14 -46.00
C HIS A 500 -13.45 31.97 -46.74
N SER A 501 -14.02 32.25 -47.91
CA SER A 501 -14.78 31.29 -48.73
C SER A 501 -13.98 30.05 -49.13
N SER A 502 -12.65 30.16 -49.25
CA SER A 502 -11.73 29.05 -49.51
C SER A 502 -11.69 28.02 -48.38
N VAL A 503 -11.66 28.46 -47.12
CA VAL A 503 -11.62 27.60 -45.94
C VAL A 503 -12.94 26.86 -45.76
N ALA A 504 -14.07 27.54 -46.02
CA ALA A 504 -15.40 26.92 -45.97
C ALA A 504 -15.60 25.82 -47.03
N LEU A 505 -15.04 26.00 -48.22
CA LEU A 505 -15.03 25.01 -49.31
C LEU A 505 -14.13 23.81 -49.00
N GLU A 506 -13.00 24.03 -48.33
CA GLU A 506 -12.08 22.95 -47.94
C GLU A 506 -12.64 22.10 -46.79
N LEU A 507 -13.37 22.72 -45.87
CA LEU A 507 -14.04 22.05 -44.74
C LEU A 507 -15.21 21.17 -45.18
N THR A 508 -16.01 21.64 -46.14
CA THR A 508 -17.08 20.84 -46.74
C THR A 508 -16.52 19.59 -47.44
N ARG A 509 -15.33 19.68 -48.07
CA ARG A 509 -14.64 18.51 -48.65
C ARG A 509 -14.10 17.53 -47.61
N THR A 510 -13.48 18.01 -46.52
CA THR A 510 -12.90 17.15 -45.46
C THR A 510 -13.97 16.49 -44.58
N VAL A 511 -15.09 17.16 -44.33
CA VAL A 511 -16.25 16.53 -43.66
C VAL A 511 -16.92 15.51 -44.58
N ALA A 512 -17.00 15.79 -45.89
CA ALA A 512 -17.55 14.85 -46.87
C ALA A 512 -16.69 13.58 -47.02
N SER A 513 -15.36 13.69 -47.06
CA SER A 513 -14.47 12.52 -47.18
C SER A 513 -14.52 11.58 -45.98
N ARG A 514 -14.78 12.10 -44.76
CA ARG A 514 -14.88 11.26 -43.56
C ARG A 514 -16.20 10.50 -43.44
N ASN A 515 -17.32 11.09 -43.88
CA ASN A 515 -18.61 10.41 -43.94
C ASN A 515 -18.58 9.17 -44.88
N PHE A 516 -17.62 9.10 -45.81
CA PHE A 516 -17.37 7.92 -46.64
C PHE A 516 -16.51 6.85 -45.94
N SER A 517 -15.71 7.21 -44.92
CA SER A 517 -14.80 6.29 -44.22
C SER A 517 -15.34 5.73 -42.89
N SER A 518 -16.41 6.31 -42.32
CA SER A 518 -17.04 5.83 -41.07
C SER A 518 -18.31 4.99 -41.31
N GLY A 519 -18.46 4.45 -42.52
CA GLY A 519 -19.49 3.48 -42.87
C GLY A 519 -18.88 2.08 -42.99
N SER A 520 -18.54 1.47 -41.85
CA SER A 520 -18.31 0.04 -41.69
C SER A 520 -18.56 -0.36 -40.25
#